data_AF-A0A411YKG6-F1
#
_entry.id   AF-A0A411YKG6-F1
#
_cell.length_a   1.000
_cell.length_b   1.000
_cell.length_c   1.000
_cell.angle_alpha   90.00
_cell.angle_beta   90.00
_cell.angle_gamma   90.00
#
_symmetry.space_group_name_H-M   'P 1'
#
loop_
_entity.id
_entity.type
_entity.pdbx_description
1 polymer ?
#
loop_
_entity_poly.entity_id
_entity_poly.type
_entity_poly.pdbx_seq_one_letter_code
_entity_poly.pdbx_strand_id
1 'polypeptide(L)'
;MFSLGLLVAAVAPSPNAAIGIGLVFVLGMMALSGGFGPVDALPGWLVTVGEYAPLGAAATTVGEAWAGATPNPSRLVALGVTIVVALLAAIKLFRWE
;
A
#
# COMPACT_ATOMS: atom_id res chain seq x y z
N MET A 1 0.67 -6.14 2.95
CA MET A 1 1.18 -6.96 1.81
C MET A 1 0.18 -8.05 1.45
N PHE A 2 -0.05 -9.05 2.31
CA PHE A 2 -0.97 -10.16 2.01
C PHE A 2 -2.44 -9.75 1.75
N SER A 3 -3.00 -8.83 2.55
CA SER A 3 -4.38 -8.33 2.34
C SER A 3 -4.58 -7.66 0.97
N LEU A 4 -3.55 -6.99 0.45
CA LEU A 4 -3.58 -6.36 -0.87
C LEU A 4 -3.46 -7.41 -1.98
N GLY A 5 -2.62 -8.43 -1.81
CA GLY A 5 -2.55 -9.56 -2.73
C GLY A 5 -3.88 -10.33 -2.82
N LEU A 6 -4.56 -10.54 -1.69
CA LEU A 6 -5.91 -11.12 -1.64
C LEU A 6 -6.93 -10.26 -2.38
N LEU A 7 -6.89 -8.93 -2.20
CA LEU A 7 -7.76 -8.01 -2.93
C LEU A 7 -7.53 -8.09 -4.45
N VAL A 8 -6.26 -8.13 -4.89
CA VAL A 8 -5.92 -8.29 -6.31
C VAL A 8 -6.47 -9.61 -6.85
N ALA A 9 -6.29 -10.71 -6.11
CA ALA A 9 -6.81 -12.02 -6.50
C ALA A 9 -8.34 -12.05 -6.57
N ALA A 10 -9.03 -11.35 -5.66
CA ALA A 10 -10.49 -11.26 -5.66
C ALA A 10 -11.07 -10.51 -6.87
N VAL A 11 -10.35 -9.50 -7.38
CA VAL A 11 -10.83 -8.64 -8.48
C VAL A 11 -10.35 -9.09 -9.86
N ALA A 12 -9.20 -9.76 -9.93
CA ALA A 12 -8.60 -10.13 -11.20
C ALA A 12 -9.45 -11.20 -11.93
N PRO A 13 -9.90 -10.94 -13.18
CA PRO A 13 -10.70 -11.89 -13.95
C PRO A 13 -9.88 -13.07 -14.50
N SER A 14 -8.55 -13.00 -14.43
CA SER A 14 -7.63 -14.06 -14.85
C SER A 14 -6.28 -13.94 -14.14
N PRO A 15 -5.45 -15.02 -14.12
CA PRO A 15 -4.10 -14.96 -13.57
C PRO A 15 -3.22 -13.88 -14.23
N ASN A 16 -3.33 -13.72 -15.56
CA ASN A 16 -2.57 -12.70 -16.29
C ASN A 16 -2.99 -11.27 -15.88
N ALA A 17 -4.29 -11.05 -15.66
CA ALA A 17 -4.78 -9.77 -15.14
C ALA A 17 -4.25 -9.51 -13.73
N ALA A 18 -4.17 -10.54 -12.87
CA ALA A 18 -3.63 -10.41 -11.53
C ALA A 18 -2.16 -9.94 -11.53
N ILE A 19 -1.34 -10.51 -12.42
CA ILE A 19 0.06 -10.10 -12.62
C ILE A 19 0.13 -8.63 -13.04
N GLY A 20 -0.67 -8.22 -14.04
CA GLY A 20 -0.70 -6.85 -14.53
C GLY A 20 -1.11 -5.84 -13.44
N ILE A 21 -2.18 -6.14 -12.70
CA ILE A 21 -2.65 -5.31 -11.58
C ILE A 21 -1.56 -5.23 -10.50
N GLY A 22 -0.94 -6.36 -10.15
CA GLY A 22 0.14 -6.42 -9.17
C GLY A 22 1.33 -5.54 -9.54
N LEU A 23 1.75 -5.56 -10.81
CA LEU A 23 2.85 -4.72 -11.30
C LEU A 23 2.52 -3.23 -11.22
N VAL A 24 1.35 -2.81 -11.70
CA VAL A 24 0.91 -1.41 -11.62
C VAL A 24 0.85 -0.94 -10.17
N PHE A 25 0.34 -1.80 -9.28
CA PHE A 25 0.24 -1.50 -7.86
C PHE A 25 1.61 -1.31 -7.20
N VAL A 26 2.56 -2.23 -7.45
CA VAL A 26 3.93 -2.14 -6.92
C VAL A 26 4.65 -0.91 -7.47
N LEU A 27 4.54 -0.65 -8.77
CA LEU A 27 5.16 0.52 -9.40
C LEU A 27 4.58 1.83 -8.88
N GLY A 28 3.25 1.91 -8.71
CA GLY A 28 2.58 3.06 -8.11
C GLY A 28 3.05 3.30 -6.67
N MET A 29 3.16 2.24 -5.87
CA MET A 29 3.70 2.35 -4.51
C MET A 29 5.16 2.79 -4.47
N MET A 30 6.01 2.26 -5.35
CA MET A 30 7.41 2.71 -5.46
C MET A 30 7.50 4.19 -5.85
N ALA A 31 6.64 4.67 -6.75
CA ALA A 31 6.62 6.07 -7.13
C ALA A 31 6.25 6.99 -5.96
N LEU A 32 5.28 6.58 -5.16
CA LEU A 32 4.85 7.33 -3.98
C LEU A 32 5.84 7.25 -2.81
N SER A 33 6.68 6.21 -2.76
CA SER A 33 7.66 6.02 -1.68
C SER A 33 9.05 6.61 -1.97
N GLY A 34 9.23 7.30 -3.10
CA GLY A 34 10.51 7.89 -3.50
C GLY A 34 11.45 6.94 -4.24
N GLY A 35 10.94 5.80 -4.73
CA GLY A 35 11.73 4.84 -5.52
C GLY A 35 12.20 5.35 -6.88
N PHE A 36 11.60 6.43 -7.39
CA PHE A 36 11.97 7.06 -8.67
C PHE A 36 12.55 8.48 -8.53
N GLY A 37 12.79 8.95 -7.31
CA GLY A 37 13.28 10.31 -7.04
C GLY A 37 12.81 10.86 -5.69
N PRO A 38 13.20 12.10 -5.34
CA PRO A 38 12.78 12.72 -4.09
C PRO A 38 11.25 12.86 -4.04
N VAL A 39 10.63 12.37 -2.96
CA VAL A 39 9.18 12.47 -2.76
C VAL A 39 8.73 13.95 -2.74
N ASP A 40 9.59 14.84 -2.23
CA ASP A 40 9.33 16.29 -2.16
C ASP A 40 9.21 16.98 -3.53
N ALA A 41 9.61 16.30 -4.62
CA ALA A 41 9.40 16.78 -5.98
C ALA A 41 7.97 16.51 -6.49
N LEU A 42 7.16 15.73 -5.76
CA LEU A 42 5.77 15.47 -6.09
C LEU A 42 4.88 16.66 -5.68
N PRO A 43 3.72 16.86 -6.33
CA PRO A 43 2.70 17.78 -5.83
C PRO A 43 2.35 17.46 -4.37
N GLY A 44 2.18 18.48 -3.53
CA GLY A 44 2.03 18.28 -2.08
C GLY A 44 0.93 17.29 -1.67
N TRP A 45 -0.16 17.19 -2.43
CA TRP A 45 -1.21 16.20 -2.18
C TRP A 45 -0.77 14.75 -2.47
N LEU A 46 0.11 14.51 -3.45
CA LEU A 46 0.71 13.18 -3.68
C LEU A 46 1.64 12.79 -2.55
N VAL A 47 2.40 13.75 -2.02
CA VAL A 47 3.29 13.52 -0.86
C VAL A 47 2.47 13.02 0.31
N THR A 48 1.39 13.72 0.65
CA THR A 48 0.49 13.32 1.74
C THR A 48 -0.11 11.93 1.48
N VAL A 49 -0.59 11.65 0.27
CA VAL A 49 -1.12 10.32 -0.07
C VAL A 49 -0.04 9.24 0.06
N GLY A 50 1.19 9.51 -0.36
CA GLY A 50 2.31 8.58 -0.27
C GLY A 50 2.72 8.28 1.18
N GLU A 51 2.67 9.26 2.07
CA GLU A 51 2.95 9.08 3.51
C GLU A 51 1.97 8.13 4.20
N TYR A 52 0.69 8.19 3.83
CA TYR A 52 -0.35 7.29 4.36
C TYR A 52 -0.53 6.03 3.52
N ALA A 53 0.06 5.97 2.33
CA ALA A 53 0.02 4.77 1.50
C ALA A 53 0.70 3.61 2.23
N PRO A 54 0.24 2.36 2.04
CA PRO A 54 0.68 1.24 2.85
C PRO A 54 2.19 0.99 2.78
N LEU A 55 2.80 1.22 1.62
CA LEU A 55 4.24 1.04 1.45
C LEU A 55 5.04 2.17 2.11
N GLY A 56 4.62 3.43 1.94
CA GLY A 56 5.27 4.59 2.55
C GLY A 56 5.18 4.54 4.07
N ALA A 57 3.97 4.35 4.61
CA ALA A 57 3.76 4.21 6.04
C ALA A 57 4.57 3.06 6.66
N ALA A 58 4.65 1.91 5.99
CA ALA A 58 5.48 0.79 6.45
C ALA A 58 6.98 1.12 6.42
N ALA A 59 7.48 1.69 5.32
CA ALA A 59 8.88 2.06 5.18
C ALA A 59 9.33 3.07 6.25
N THR A 60 8.52 4.11 6.49
CA THR A 60 8.84 5.12 7.51
C THR A 60 8.75 4.55 8.92
N THR A 61 7.73 3.75 9.23
CA THR A 61 7.57 3.10 10.55
C THR A 61 8.75 2.19 10.87
N VAL A 62 9.20 1.39 9.88
CA VAL A 62 10.38 0.53 10.02
C VAL A 62 11.64 1.36 10.18
N GLY A 63 11.81 2.43 9.39
CA GLY A 63 12.94 3.35 9.51
C GLY A 63 13.03 4.01 10.89
N GLU A 64 11.90 4.48 11.44
CA GLU A 64 11.82 5.06 12.79
C GLU A 64 12.24 4.04 13.86
N ALA A 65 11.67 2.83 13.80
CA ALA A 65 12.02 1.77 14.74
C ALA A 65 13.51 1.38 14.64
N TRP A 66 14.06 1.33 13.42
CA TRP A 66 15.46 1.02 13.17
C TRP A 66 16.41 2.09 13.71
N ALA A 67 16.00 3.36 13.68
CA ALA A 67 16.72 4.48 14.26
C ALA A 67 16.55 4.58 15.80
N GLY A 68 15.80 3.66 16.41
CA GLY A 68 15.48 3.69 17.85
C GLY A 68 14.42 4.73 18.23
N ALA A 69 13.74 5.33 17.26
CA ALA A 69 12.63 6.25 17.48
C ALA A 69 11.31 5.48 17.68
N THR A 70 10.39 6.04 18.47
CA THR A 70 9.05 5.47 18.62
C THR A 70 8.22 5.74 17.36
N PRO A 71 7.70 4.70 16.68
CA PRO A 71 6.92 4.92 15.47
C PRO A 71 5.64 5.71 15.71
N ASN A 72 5.26 6.55 14.76
CA ASN A 72 4.06 7.37 14.89
C ASN A 72 2.77 6.52 14.88
N PRO A 73 1.91 6.59 15.92
CA PRO A 73 0.68 5.81 16.01
C PRO A 73 -0.29 6.01 14.83
N SER A 74 -0.32 7.20 14.23
CA SER A 74 -1.20 7.50 13.09
C SER A 74 -0.86 6.65 11.86
N ARG A 75 0.43 6.37 11.62
CA ARG A 75 0.87 5.50 10.52
C ARG A 75 0.54 4.04 10.78
N LEU A 76 0.63 3.60 12.04
CA LEU A 76 0.17 2.27 12.44
C LEU A 76 -1.33 2.10 12.23
N VAL A 77 -2.13 3.12 12.56
CA VAL A 77 -3.57 3.14 12.30
C VAL A 77 -3.84 3.10 10.80
N ALA A 78 -3.14 3.87 9.97
CA ALA A 78 -3.30 3.86 8.52
C ALA A 78 -3.01 2.47 7.90
N LEU A 79 -1.96 1.78 8.39
CA LEU A 79 -1.66 0.40 8.01
C LEU A 79 -2.77 -0.56 8.43
N GLY A 80 -3.29 -0.44 9.66
CA GLY A 80 -4.41 -1.24 10.16
C GLY A 80 -5.68 -1.03 9.33
N VAL A 81 -6.03 0.22 9.04
CA VAL A 81 -7.18 0.58 8.18
C VAL A 81 -7.02 -0.02 6.79
N THR A 82 -5.83 0.07 6.20
CA THR A 82 -5.55 -0.56 4.90
C THR A 82 -5.84 -2.06 4.94
N ILE A 83 -5.39 -2.76 5.97
CA ILE A 83 -5.60 -4.21 6.10
C ILE A 83 -7.10 -4.51 6.15
N VAL A 84 -7.85 -3.82 7.01
CA VAL A 84 -9.28 -4.03 7.19
C VAL A 84 -10.04 -3.72 5.90
N VAL A 85 -9.79 -2.57 5.27
CA VAL A 85 -10.47 -2.16 4.04
C VAL A 85 -10.16 -3.13 2.90
N ALA A 86 -8.89 -3.51 2.71
CA ALA A 86 -8.51 -4.44 1.65
C ALA A 86 -9.11 -5.84 1.85
N LEU A 87 -9.16 -6.33 3.09
CA LEU A 87 -9.79 -7.63 3.40
C LEU A 87 -11.30 -7.59 3.17
N LEU A 88 -11.99 -6.56 3.67
CA LEU A 88 -13.44 -6.42 3.49
C LEU A 88 -13.80 -6.27 2.00
N ALA A 89 -13.02 -5.49 1.26
CA ALA A 89 -13.18 -5.36 -0.18
C ALA A 89 -12.92 -6.69 -0.89
N ALA A 90 -11.88 -7.43 -0.49
CA ALA A 90 -11.60 -8.75 -1.05
C ALA A 90 -12.76 -9.72 -0.81
N ILE A 91 -13.28 -9.82 0.42
CA ILE A 91 -14.41 -10.70 0.75
C ILE A 91 -15.65 -10.36 -0.08
N LYS A 92 -15.93 -9.06 -0.27
CA LYS A 92 -17.10 -8.60 -1.03
C LYS A 92 -16.95 -8.83 -2.53
N LEU A 93 -15.75 -8.63 -3.07
CA LEU A 93 -15.48 -8.72 -4.51
C LEU A 93 -15.12 -10.13 -4.96
N PHE A 94 -14.76 -11.02 -4.01
CA PHE A 94 -14.42 -12.40 -4.30
C PHE A 94 -15.58 -13.08 -5.01
N ARG A 95 -15.27 -13.69 -6.15
CA ARG A 95 -16.23 -14.45 -6.95
C ARG A 95 -16.36 -15.82 -6.33
N TRP A 96 -17.45 -16.05 -5.62
CA TRP A 96 -17.76 -17.31 -4.92
C TRP A 96 -18.26 -18.42 -5.86
N GLU A 97 -17.87 -18.37 -7.14
CA GLU A 97 -18.29 -19.28 -8.21
C GLU A 97 -17.34 -20.48 -8.35
#